data_AF-A0A239BYJ2-F1
#
_entry.id   AF-A0A239BYJ2-F1
#
_cell.length_a   1.000
_cell.length_b   1.000
_cell.length_c   1.000
_cell.angle_alpha   90.00
_cell.angle_beta   90.00
_cell.angle_gamma   90.00
#
_symmetry.space_group_name_H-M   'P 1'
#
loop_
_entity.id
_entity.type
_entity.pdbx_description
1 polymer ?
#
loop_
_entity_poly.entity_id
_entity_poly.type
_entity_poly.pdbx_seq_one_letter_code
_entity_poly.pdbx_strand_id
1 'polypeptide(L)'
;MSLQYKKIILFDGDCSFCNSTVDYLFKKNSKRSLYFTSQQSRIGKELLEKKNLPSNLDTIYFYSDGKVYEKAAAFFHIAKELDSPWRYFSFLRQITPRSLGNWCYDRIAKRRHLLLGKKDSCRLMTKEEQQYFLL
;
A
#
# COMPACT_ATOMS: atom_id res chain seq x y z
N MET A 1 -10.72 -9.78 -16.36
CA MET A 1 -9.52 -10.29 -15.63
C MET A 1 -9.93 -10.96 -14.32
N SER A 2 -9.72 -12.27 -14.20
CA SER A 2 -9.66 -12.96 -12.91
C SER A 2 -8.39 -12.47 -12.21
N LEU A 3 -8.53 -11.74 -11.10
CA LEU A 3 -7.37 -11.32 -10.31
C LEU A 3 -6.77 -12.58 -9.66
N GLN A 4 -5.76 -13.16 -10.32
CA GLN A 4 -4.99 -14.29 -9.79
C GLN A 4 -4.28 -13.92 -8.48
N TYR A 5 -4.01 -12.62 -8.29
CA TYR A 5 -3.33 -12.08 -7.12
C TYR A 5 -4.30 -11.89 -5.95
N LYS A 6 -3.97 -12.52 -4.82
CA LYS A 6 -4.81 -12.50 -3.62
C LYS A 6 -4.62 -11.25 -2.77
N LYS A 7 -3.43 -10.62 -2.79
CA LYS A 7 -3.06 -9.50 -1.91
C LYS A 7 -2.31 -8.42 -2.70
N ILE A 8 -2.97 -7.28 -2.95
CA ILE A 8 -2.44 -6.21 -3.80
C ILE A 8 -2.48 -4.90 -3.02
N ILE A 9 -1.37 -4.17 -3.00
CA ILE A 9 -1.24 -2.83 -2.46
C ILE A 9 -1.34 -1.84 -3.61
N LEU A 10 -2.31 -0.94 -3.55
CA LEU A 10 -2.44 0.17 -4.48
C LEU A 10 -1.93 1.46 -3.82
N PHE A 11 -1.04 2.16 -4.50
CA PHE A 11 -0.37 3.36 -3.98
C PHE A 11 -0.27 4.45 -5.06
N ASP A 12 0.09 5.66 -4.65
CA ASP A 12 0.38 6.76 -5.57
C ASP A 12 1.78 6.60 -6.20
N GLY A 13 1.83 6.31 -7.49
CA GLY A 13 3.07 6.10 -8.24
C GLY A 13 3.95 7.33 -8.37
N ASP A 14 3.38 8.53 -8.29
CA ASP A 14 4.09 9.80 -8.47
C ASP A 14 4.59 10.38 -7.14
N CYS A 15 4.28 9.73 -6.01
CA CYS A 15 4.67 10.18 -4.68
C CYS A 15 5.92 9.47 -4.16
N SER A 16 7.00 10.24 -3.90
CA SER A 16 8.27 9.70 -3.39
C SER A 16 8.15 9.05 -2.00
N PHE A 17 7.26 9.54 -1.14
CA PHE A 17 6.95 8.91 0.15
C PHE A 17 6.26 7.56 -0.04
N CYS A 18 5.26 7.48 -0.94
CA CYS A 18 4.56 6.23 -1.24
C CYS A 18 5.51 5.19 -1.84
N ASN A 19 6.34 5.59 -2.80
CA ASN A 19 7.38 4.74 -3.39
C ASN A 19 8.36 4.21 -2.33
N SER A 20 8.86 5.09 -1.45
CA SER A 20 9.76 4.69 -0.35
C SER A 20 9.07 3.74 0.65
N THR A 21 7.78 3.94 0.89
CA THR A 21 6.97 3.05 1.74
C THR A 21 6.83 1.68 1.09
N VAL A 22 6.50 1.62 -0.20
CA VAL A 22 6.39 0.36 -0.96
C VAL A 22 7.71 -0.40 -0.98
N ASP A 23 8.83 0.29 -1.23
CA ASP A 23 10.18 -0.29 -1.14
C ASP A 23 10.45 -0.91 0.24
N TYR A 24 10.06 -0.20 1.30
CA TYR A 24 10.20 -0.68 2.67
C TYR A 24 9.35 -1.92 2.92
N LEU A 25 8.09 -1.91 2.48
CA LEU A 25 7.16 -3.03 2.60
C LEU A 25 7.67 -4.27 1.85
N PHE A 26 8.18 -4.08 0.62
CA PHE A 26 8.78 -5.15 -0.17
C PHE A 26 9.98 -5.78 0.57
N LYS A 27 10.86 -4.97 1.15
CA LYS A 27 12.02 -5.45 1.93
C LYS A 27 11.62 -6.17 3.23
N LYS A 28 10.49 -5.79 3.84
CA LYS A 28 9.97 -6.38 5.09
C LYS A 28 8.92 -7.48 4.86
N ASN A 29 8.77 -7.95 3.63
CA ASN A 29 7.90 -9.05 3.26
C ASN A 29 8.74 -10.21 2.69
N SER A 30 9.54 -10.86 3.55
CA SER A 30 10.35 -12.02 3.17
C SER A 30 9.52 -13.17 2.57
N LYS A 31 8.26 -13.28 2.99
CA LYS A 31 7.29 -14.26 2.47
C LYS A 31 6.86 -14.01 1.02
N ARG A 32 7.19 -12.84 0.45
CA ARG A 32 6.82 -12.46 -0.92
C ARG A 32 5.33 -12.67 -1.23
N SER A 33 4.48 -12.33 -0.26
CA SER A 33 3.03 -12.55 -0.32
C SER A 33 2.24 -11.33 -0.81
N LEU A 34 2.92 -10.19 -0.98
CA LEU A 34 2.32 -8.92 -1.37
C LEU A 34 2.70 -8.56 -2.82
N TYR A 35 1.70 -8.14 -3.58
CA TYR A 35 1.87 -7.52 -4.89
C TYR A 35 1.61 -6.01 -4.78
N PHE A 36 2.20 -5.23 -5.67
CA PHE A 36 2.17 -3.77 -5.64
C PHE A 36 1.71 -3.25 -7.00
N THR A 37 0.89 -2.22 -7.03
CA THR A 37 0.47 -1.57 -8.27
C THR A 37 0.19 -0.10 -8.00
N SER A 38 0.47 0.78 -8.95
CA SER A 38 0.09 2.19 -8.79
C SER A 38 -1.40 2.36 -9.07
N GLN A 39 -2.07 3.29 -8.40
CA GLN A 39 -3.47 3.64 -8.72
C GLN A 39 -3.61 4.21 -10.14
N GLN A 40 -2.54 4.77 -10.69
CA GLN A 40 -2.46 5.31 -12.05
C GLN A 40 -2.33 4.24 -13.14
N SER A 41 -1.82 3.05 -12.78
CA SER A 41 -1.63 1.94 -13.72
C SER A 41 -2.95 1.42 -14.29
N ARG A 42 -2.88 0.68 -15.40
CA ARG A 42 -4.09 0.08 -15.99
C ARG A 42 -4.74 -0.90 -15.02
N ILE A 43 -3.93 -1.75 -14.38
CA ILE A 43 -4.38 -2.75 -13.41
C ILE A 43 -5.00 -2.08 -12.17
N GLY A 44 -4.35 -1.03 -11.66
CA GLY A 44 -4.85 -0.26 -10.52
C GLY A 44 -6.21 0.39 -10.79
N LYS A 45 -6.35 1.04 -11.94
CA LYS A 45 -7.62 1.67 -12.38
C LYS A 45 -8.73 0.62 -12.52
N GLU A 46 -8.48 -0.47 -13.24
CA GLU A 46 -9.46 -1.55 -13.40
C GLU A 46 -9.89 -2.16 -12.05
N LEU A 47 -8.96 -2.29 -11.10
CA LEU A 47 -9.25 -2.82 -9.77
C LEU A 47 -10.10 -1.86 -8.93
N LEU A 48 -9.81 -0.55 -8.98
CA LEU A 48 -10.59 0.47 -8.30
C LEU A 48 -12.01 0.57 -8.87
N GLU A 49 -12.14 0.60 -10.21
CA GLU A 49 -13.42 0.61 -10.92
C GLU A 49 -14.27 -0.62 -10.57
N LYS A 50 -13.68 -1.82 -10.64
CA LYS A 50 -14.37 -3.08 -10.27
C LYS A 50 -14.86 -3.10 -8.82
N LYS A 51 -14.24 -2.29 -7.95
CA LYS A 51 -14.60 -2.18 -6.54
C LYS A 51 -15.42 -0.93 -6.22
N ASN A 52 -15.79 -0.14 -7.23
CA ASN A 52 -16.48 1.15 -7.09
C ASN A 52 -15.77 2.07 -6.08
N LEU A 53 -14.44 2.08 -6.11
CA LEU A 53 -13.61 2.92 -5.25
C LEU A 53 -13.08 4.12 -6.05
N PRO A 54 -13.05 5.32 -5.46
CA PRO A 54 -12.44 6.47 -6.10
C PRO A 54 -10.92 6.28 -6.17
N SER A 55 -10.31 6.84 -7.22
CA SER A 55 -8.86 7.08 -7.21
C SER A 55 -8.57 8.17 -6.17
N ASN A 56 -7.80 7.81 -5.14
CA ASN A 56 -7.42 8.71 -4.06
C ASN A 56 -5.93 8.57 -3.79
N LEU A 57 -5.14 9.45 -4.40
CA LEU A 57 -3.69 9.46 -4.31
C LEU A 57 -3.17 9.78 -2.90
N ASP A 58 -4.02 10.29 -2.00
CA ASP A 58 -3.69 10.50 -0.59
C ASP A 58 -3.82 9.22 0.24
N THR A 59 -4.31 8.14 -0.35
CA THR A 59 -4.67 6.91 0.38
C THR A 59 -3.98 5.69 -0.20
N ILE A 60 -3.54 4.80 0.69
CA ILE A 60 -3.14 3.44 0.34
C ILE A 60 -4.36 2.53 0.39
N TYR A 61 -4.58 1.77 -0.67
CA TYR A 61 -5.57 0.71 -0.68
C TYR A 61 -4.88 -0.65 -0.58
N PHE A 62 -5.50 -1.56 0.16
CA PHE A 62 -5.07 -2.94 0.25
C PHE A 62 -6.21 -3.85 -0.15
N TYR A 63 -6.07 -4.49 -1.31
CA TYR A 63 -6.95 -5.56 -1.75
C TYR A 63 -6.48 -6.88 -1.15
N SER A 64 -7.39 -7.61 -0.50
CA SER A 64 -7.12 -8.94 0.04
C SER A 64 -8.37 -9.82 -0.06
N ASP A 65 -8.27 -10.93 -0.80
CA ASP A 65 -9.31 -11.95 -0.94
C ASP A 65 -10.71 -11.37 -1.24
N GLY A 66 -10.77 -10.44 -2.20
CA GLY A 66 -12.02 -9.81 -2.64
C GLY A 66 -12.48 -8.60 -1.82
N LYS A 67 -11.85 -8.30 -0.69
CA LYS A 67 -12.13 -7.09 0.12
C LYS A 67 -11.06 -6.04 -0.14
N VAL A 68 -11.45 -4.76 -0.01
CA VAL A 68 -10.51 -3.65 -0.05
C VAL A 68 -10.55 -2.92 1.29
N TYR A 69 -9.36 -2.64 1.81
CA TYR A 69 -9.13 -1.83 2.99
C TYR A 69 -8.45 -0.53 2.58
N GLU A 70 -8.68 0.52 3.34
CA GLU A 70 -8.09 1.84 3.09
C GLU A 70 -7.50 2.43 4.37
N LYS A 71 -6.64 3.45 4.22
CA LYS A 71 -6.07 4.22 5.33
C LYS A 71 -5.44 3.35 6.41
N ALA A 72 -5.75 3.61 7.68
CA ALA A 72 -5.24 2.85 8.81
C ALA A 72 -5.62 1.36 8.76
N ALA A 73 -6.81 1.03 8.23
CA ALA A 73 -7.21 -0.36 8.08
C ALA A 73 -6.30 -1.09 7.08
N ALA A 74 -6.02 -0.47 5.91
CA ALA A 74 -5.06 -1.01 4.96
C ALA A 74 -3.69 -1.25 5.62
N PHE A 75 -3.19 -0.26 6.37
CA PHE A 75 -1.91 -0.38 7.07
C PHE A 75 -1.85 -1.59 8.01
N PHE A 76 -2.83 -1.77 8.91
CA PHE A 76 -2.82 -2.90 9.84
C PHE A 76 -2.94 -4.26 9.13
N HIS A 77 -3.73 -4.32 8.05
CA HIS A 77 -3.86 -5.55 7.26
C HIS A 77 -2.57 -5.88 6.50
N ILE A 78 -1.88 -4.89 5.95
CA ILE A 78 -0.55 -5.05 5.34
C ILE A 78 0.46 -5.50 6.39
N ALA A 79 0.48 -4.86 7.57
CA ALA A 79 1.42 -5.16 8.64
C ALA A 79 1.38 -6.63 9.09
N LYS A 80 0.21 -7.28 9.03
CA LYS A 80 0.04 -8.71 9.32
C LYS A 80 0.83 -9.62 8.36
N GLU A 81 1.02 -9.19 7.13
CA GLU A 81 1.73 -9.93 6.08
C GLU A 81 3.25 -9.74 6.14
N LEU A 82 3.73 -8.74 6.88
CA LEU A 82 5.14 -8.44 7.04
C LEU A 82 5.83 -9.38 8.04
N ASP A 83 7.15 -9.25 8.08
CA ASP A 83 8.01 -9.89 9.06
C ASP A 83 7.89 -9.23 10.44
N SER A 84 8.36 -9.92 11.48
CA SER A 84 8.45 -9.34 12.81
C SER A 84 9.38 -8.11 12.80
N PRO A 85 9.06 -7.03 13.53
CA PRO A 85 7.99 -6.91 14.52
C PRO A 85 6.63 -6.44 13.95
N TRP A 86 6.54 -6.06 12.67
CA TRP A 86 5.33 -5.48 12.07
C TRP A 86 4.10 -6.39 12.18
N ARG A 87 4.30 -7.70 12.07
CA ARG A 87 3.24 -8.68 12.31
C ARG A 87 2.60 -8.50 13.69
N TYR A 88 3.38 -8.21 14.72
CA TYR A 88 2.87 -7.98 16.07
C TYR A 88 2.15 -6.64 16.19
N PHE A 89 2.67 -5.60 15.53
CA PHE A 89 1.98 -4.30 15.44
C PHE A 89 0.59 -4.40 14.82
N SER A 90 0.33 -5.40 13.96
CA SER A 90 -1.01 -5.63 13.41
C SER A 90 -2.06 -5.93 14.48
N PHE A 91 -1.67 -6.49 15.65
CA PHE A 91 -2.59 -6.76 16.75
C PHE A 91 -3.04 -5.49 17.48
N LEU A 92 -2.25 -4.40 17.41
CA LEU A 92 -2.67 -3.11 17.98
C LEU A 92 -3.95 -2.56 17.36
N ARG A 93 -4.34 -3.06 16.18
CA ARG A 93 -5.64 -2.76 15.57
C ARG A 93 -6.82 -3.06 16.52
N GLN A 94 -6.72 -4.08 17.37
CA GLN A 94 -7.81 -4.45 18.29
C GLN A 94 -7.99 -3.43 19.42
N ILE A 95 -6.92 -2.73 19.78
CA ILE A 95 -6.89 -1.78 20.89
C ILE A 95 -7.06 -0.34 20.38
N THR A 96 -6.66 -0.07 19.14
CA THR A 96 -6.65 1.28 18.56
C THR A 96 -8.04 1.65 18.03
N PRO A 97 -8.69 2.71 18.54
CA PRO A 97 -9.95 3.21 17.98
C PRO A 97 -9.78 3.60 16.51
N ARG A 98 -10.76 3.28 15.66
CA ARG A 98 -10.73 3.61 14.22
C ARG A 98 -10.51 5.10 13.97
N SER A 99 -11.13 5.95 14.79
CA SER A 99 -10.99 7.41 14.73
C SER A 99 -9.54 7.85 14.95
N LEU A 100 -8.87 7.30 15.97
CA LEU A 100 -7.47 7.61 16.27
C LEU A 100 -6.54 7.12 15.15
N GLY A 101 -6.73 5.88 14.68
CA GLY A 101 -5.94 5.33 13.58
C GLY A 101 -6.05 6.19 12.31
N ASN A 102 -7.27 6.55 11.93
CA ASN A 102 -7.50 7.42 10.77
C ASN A 102 -6.97 8.83 10.98
N TRP A 103 -7.09 9.40 12.19
CA TRP A 103 -6.52 10.71 12.50
C TRP A 103 -4.99 10.73 12.34
N CYS A 104 -4.29 9.72 12.87
CA CYS A 104 -2.85 9.56 12.69
C CYS A 104 -2.51 9.40 11.21
N TYR A 105 -3.25 8.56 10.49
CA TYR A 105 -3.05 8.33 9.05
C TYR A 105 -3.19 9.63 8.25
N ASP A 106 -4.28 10.38 8.46
CA ASP A 106 -4.56 11.62 7.72
C ASP A 106 -3.51 12.70 8.00
N ARG A 107 -2.93 12.73 9.21
CA ARG A 107 -1.80 13.63 9.54
C ARG A 107 -0.53 13.29 8.76
N ILE A 108 -0.22 12.00 8.62
CA ILE A 108 0.94 11.53 7.83
C ILE A 108 0.67 11.78 6.34
N ALA A 109 -0.50 11.42 5.84
CA ALA A 109 -0.89 11.59 4.44
C ALA A 109 -0.80 13.06 3.99
N LYS A 110 -1.22 14.01 4.85
CA LYS A 110 -1.10 15.46 4.60
C LYS A 110 0.34 15.96 4.61
N ARG A 111 1.23 15.31 5.37
CA ARG A 111 2.65 15.69 5.47
C ARG A 111 3.56 14.90 4.53
N ARG A 112 3.04 13.93 3.77
CA ARG A 112 3.86 12.98 2.98
C ARG A 112 4.86 13.63 2.03
N HIS A 113 4.46 14.71 1.36
CA HIS A 113 5.32 15.47 0.44
C HIS A 113 6.38 16.31 1.17
N LEU A 114 6.18 16.60 2.46
CA LEU A 114 7.15 17.30 3.31
C LEU A 114 8.10 16.31 4.01
N LEU A 115 7.64 15.08 4.30
CA LEU A 115 8.43 14.05 4.98
C LEU A 115 9.57 13.53 4.09
N LEU A 116 9.27 13.35 2.81
CA LEU A 116 10.21 12.96 1.77
C LEU A 116 9.82 13.81 0.58
N GLY A 117 10.58 14.87 0.28
CA GLY A 117 10.36 15.76 -0.86
C GLY A 117 10.22 15.01 -2.19
N LYS A 118 9.88 15.72 -3.27
CA LYS A 118 9.89 15.11 -4.62
C LYS A 118 11.30 14.63 -4.93
N LYS A 119 11.44 13.32 -5.21
CA LYS A 119 12.63 12.77 -5.87
C LYS A 119 12.42 12.87 -7.38
N ASP A 120 13.32 13.59 -8.05
CA ASP A 120 13.37 13.70 -9.51
C ASP A 120 13.95 12.44 -10.19
N SER A 121 14.21 11.38 -9.44
CA SER A 121 14.78 10.13 -9.96
C SER A 121 13.81 8.96 -9.83
N CYS A 122 13.41 8.43 -10.99
CA CYS A 122 12.70 7.17 -11.08
C CYS A 122 13.66 6.05 -10.68
N ARG A 123 13.42 5.40 -9.54
CA ARG A 123 14.18 4.20 -9.16
C ARG A 123 13.81 3.09 -10.14
N LEU A 124 14.82 2.49 -10.77
CA LEU A 124 14.63 1.29 -11.56
C LEU A 124 14.44 0.08 -10.64
N MET A 125 13.37 -0.68 -10.88
CA MET A 125 13.10 -1.94 -10.19
C MET A 125 14.08 -3.01 -10.66
N THR A 126 14.56 -3.81 -9.72
CA THR A 126 15.34 -5.03 -10.00
C THR A 126 14.48 -6.08 -10.69
N LYS A 127 15.11 -7.05 -11.36
CA LYS A 127 14.40 -8.16 -12.02
C LYS A 127 13.54 -8.98 -11.05
N GLU A 128 13.95 -9.09 -9.79
CA GLU A 128 13.16 -9.75 -8.75
C GLU A 128 11.90 -8.92 -8.40
N GLU A 129 12.05 -7.61 -8.21
CA GLU A 129 10.94 -6.70 -7.90
C GLU A 129 9.88 -6.70 -9.00
N GLN A 130 10.27 -6.74 -10.28
CA GLN A 130 9.34 -6.74 -11.41
C GLN A 130 8.26 -7.83 -11.36
N GLN A 131 8.52 -8.95 -10.69
CA GLN A 131 7.56 -10.06 -10.54
C GLN A 131 6.39 -9.73 -9.60
N TYR A 132 6.60 -8.74 -8.71
CA TYR A 132 5.65 -8.35 -7.67
C TYR A 132 4.99 -7.00 -7.94
N PHE A 133 5.49 -6.24 -8.93
CA PHE A 133 4.93 -4.96 -9.35
C PHE A 133 4.09 -5.14 -10.61
N LEU A 134 2.79 -4.92 -10.46
CA LEU A 134 1.79 -5.03 -11.52
C LEU A 134 1.64 -3.65 -12.19
N LEU A 135 2.07 -3.53 -13.45
CA LEU A 135 2.01 -2.31 -14.27
C LEU A 135 0.83 -2.32 -15.25
#